data_AF-F9UK62-F1
#
_entry.id   AF-F9UK62-F1
#
_cell.length_a   1.000
_cell.length_b   1.000
_cell.length_c   1.000
_cell.angle_alpha   90.00
_cell.angle_beta   90.00
_cell.angle_gamma   90.00
#
_symmetry.space_group_name_H-M   'P 1'
#
loop_
_entity.id
_entity.type
_entity.pdbx_description
1 polymer ?
#
loop_
_entity_poly.entity_id
_entity_poly.type
_entity_poly.pdbx_seq_one_letter_code
_entity_poly.pdbx_strand_id
1 'polypeptide(L)'
;MIIKHWKKTFKDGFSKGYLIYFFIVVFLTLVIGLSIFLTLIYNKETKSFEIVKKDLNSTLADTFLGVGATYIAGGLVPVLITYGFGTSYLKHRTSRKIQILKVRIMEEKNKGNSLEQKIKIQNMEKNLKTLEQKNKLDHKIYRLSFYTLVGIGCFFVLLTLIFTYI
;
A
#
# COMPACT_ATOMS: atom_id res chain seq x y z
N MET A 1 7.15 22.31 19.26
CA MET A 1 6.08 22.14 18.23
C MET A 1 6.28 20.88 17.38
N ILE A 2 7.52 20.54 16.98
CA ILE A 2 7.87 19.38 16.13
C ILE A 2 7.43 18.02 16.72
N ILE A 3 7.62 17.79 18.02
CA ILE A 3 7.32 16.51 18.69
C ILE A 3 5.82 16.17 18.68
N LYS A 4 4.93 17.17 18.83
CA LYS A 4 3.47 16.96 18.74
C LYS A 4 3.03 16.61 17.33
N HIS A 5 3.70 17.14 16.31
CA HIS A 5 3.42 16.82 14.91
C HIS A 5 3.83 15.38 14.58
N TRP A 6 5.02 14.96 15.03
CA TRP A 6 5.51 13.59 14.91
C TRP A 6 4.58 12.57 15.56
N LYS A 7 4.15 12.80 16.80
CA LYS A 7 3.21 11.89 17.49
C LYS A 7 1.89 11.73 16.74
N LYS A 8 1.36 12.80 16.15
CA LYS A 8 0.09 12.75 15.40
C LYS A 8 0.25 11.99 14.08
N THR A 9 1.32 12.26 13.33
CA THR A 9 1.62 11.55 12.08
C THR A 9 1.89 10.05 12.31
N PHE A 10 2.55 9.69 13.41
CA PHE A 10 2.79 8.29 13.77
C PHE A 10 1.50 7.55 14.14
N LYS A 11 0.67 8.17 14.99
CA LYS A 11 -0.60 7.59 15.44
C LYS A 11 -1.56 7.40 14.27
N ASP A 12 -1.55 8.32 13.32
CA ASP A 12 -2.41 8.25 12.15
C ASP A 12 -1.84 7.26 11.08
N GLY A 13 -0.52 7.07 11.03
CA GLY A 13 0.15 6.14 10.10
C GLY A 13 -0.08 4.64 10.40
N PHE A 14 -0.31 4.30 11.67
CA PHE A 14 -0.64 2.94 12.12
C PHE A 14 -2.16 2.72 12.20
N SER A 15 -2.85 2.89 11.07
CA SER A 15 -4.25 2.50 10.99
C SER A 15 -4.40 0.97 11.13
N LYS A 16 -5.56 0.49 11.60
CA LYS A 16 -5.86 -0.96 11.70
C LYS A 16 -5.66 -1.68 10.36
N GLY A 17 -5.99 -1.03 9.24
CA GLY A 17 -5.77 -1.56 7.90
C GLY A 17 -4.28 -1.71 7.55
N TYR A 18 -3.44 -0.75 7.95
CA TYR A 18 -1.99 -0.86 7.77
C TYR A 18 -1.40 -2.00 8.59
N LEU A 19 -1.84 -2.19 9.84
CA LEU A 19 -1.37 -3.30 10.68
C LEU A 19 -1.68 -4.66 10.03
N ILE A 20 -2.90 -4.86 9.53
CA ILE A 20 -3.27 -6.09 8.81
C ILE A 20 -2.39 -6.27 7.57
N TYR A 21 -2.21 -5.22 6.77
CA TYR A 21 -1.35 -5.26 5.60
C TYR A 21 0.10 -5.60 5.95
N PHE A 22 0.64 -4.99 7.00
CA PHE A 22 1.98 -5.26 7.51
C PHE A 22 2.14 -6.73 7.89
N PHE A 23 1.18 -7.32 8.62
CA PHE A 23 1.21 -8.75 8.95
C PHE A 23 1.17 -9.64 7.70
N ILE A 24 0.39 -9.28 6.69
CA ILE A 24 0.35 -10.01 5.40
C ILE A 24 1.73 -9.95 4.72
N VAL A 25 2.35 -8.78 4.66
CA VAL A 25 3.69 -8.61 4.06
C VAL A 25 4.74 -9.41 4.85
N VAL A 26 4.72 -9.35 6.18
CA VAL A 26 5.63 -10.13 7.04
C VAL A 26 5.43 -11.63 6.81
N PHE A 27 4.18 -12.10 6.74
CA PHE A 27 3.87 -13.50 6.48
C PHE A 27 4.37 -13.96 5.11
N LEU A 28 4.10 -13.20 4.05
CA LEU A 28 4.61 -13.49 2.70
C LEU A 28 6.14 -13.52 2.66
N THR A 29 6.77 -12.59 3.36
CA THR A 29 8.22 -12.50 3.46
C THR A 29 8.82 -13.73 4.15
N LEU A 30 8.21 -14.20 5.24
CA LEU A 30 8.62 -15.43 5.92
C LEU A 30 8.47 -16.65 5.02
N VAL A 31 7.34 -16.76 4.30
CA VAL A 31 7.11 -17.87 3.36
C VAL A 31 8.17 -17.88 2.26
N ILE A 32 8.40 -16.74 1.58
CA ILE A 32 9.39 -16.62 0.51
C ILE A 32 10.80 -16.93 1.03
N GLY A 33 11.18 -16.35 2.17
CA GLY A 33 12.49 -16.56 2.77
C GLY A 33 12.73 -18.03 3.16
N LEU A 34 11.75 -18.67 3.81
CA LEU A 34 11.82 -20.09 4.16
C LEU A 34 11.85 -20.99 2.92
N SER A 35 11.07 -20.68 1.88
CA SER A 35 11.09 -21.43 0.62
C SER A 35 12.46 -21.38 -0.05
N ILE A 36 13.05 -20.18 -0.21
CA ILE A 36 14.38 -20.01 -0.80
C ILE A 36 15.42 -20.77 0.03
N PHE A 37 15.40 -20.60 1.35
CA PHE A 37 16.34 -21.24 2.26
C PHE A 37 16.26 -22.77 2.20
N LEU A 38 15.05 -23.34 2.27
CA LEU A 38 14.85 -24.79 2.26
C LEU A 38 15.21 -25.41 0.90
N THR A 39 14.82 -24.79 -0.22
CA THR A 39 15.16 -25.30 -1.56
C THR A 39 16.68 -25.29 -1.79
N LEU A 40 17.38 -24.27 -1.30
CA LEU A 40 18.83 -24.18 -1.46
C LEU A 40 19.59 -25.15 -0.54
N ILE A 41 19.04 -25.52 0.63
CA ILE A 41 19.64 -26.51 1.51
C ILE A 41 19.42 -27.94 1.01
N TYR A 42 18.19 -28.27 0.58
CA TYR A 42 17.86 -29.63 0.12
C TYR A 42 18.65 -30.04 -1.13
N ASN A 43 19.03 -29.08 -1.98
CA ASN A 43 19.81 -29.36 -3.18
C ASN A 43 21.33 -29.48 -2.95
N LYS A 44 21.83 -29.34 -1.70
CA LYS A 44 23.27 -29.20 -1.39
C LYS A 44 23.93 -30.41 -0.70
N GLU A 45 23.30 -31.59 -0.69
CA GLU A 45 23.74 -32.78 0.09
C GLU A 45 25.16 -33.35 -0.18
N THR A 46 26.04 -32.74 -0.98
CA THR A 46 27.34 -33.36 -1.35
C THR A 46 28.52 -32.39 -1.50
N LYS A 47 28.81 -31.51 -0.52
CA LYS A 47 30.03 -30.64 -0.61
C LYS A 47 30.81 -30.45 0.70
N SER A 48 32.13 -30.29 0.56
CA SER A 48 33.14 -30.16 1.62
C SER A 48 33.03 -28.86 2.43
N PHE A 49 33.58 -28.83 3.65
CA PHE A 49 33.36 -27.81 4.69
C PHE A 49 33.64 -26.35 4.28
N GLU A 50 34.65 -26.07 3.45
CA GLU A 50 34.90 -24.72 2.90
C GLU A 50 33.85 -24.31 1.86
N ILE A 51 33.39 -25.26 1.04
CA ILE A 51 32.29 -25.04 0.12
C ILE A 51 31.02 -24.78 0.91
N VAL A 52 30.79 -25.49 2.04
CA VAL A 52 29.64 -25.27 2.92
C VAL A 52 29.57 -23.83 3.42
N LYS A 53 30.69 -23.20 3.81
CA LYS A 53 30.69 -21.82 4.31
C LYS A 53 30.36 -20.81 3.22
N LYS A 54 30.99 -20.93 2.05
CA LYS A 54 30.68 -20.07 0.89
C LYS A 54 29.25 -20.27 0.38
N ASP A 55 28.79 -21.52 0.42
CA ASP A 55 27.41 -21.88 0.08
C ASP A 55 26.39 -21.34 1.08
N LEU A 56 26.74 -21.25 2.37
CA LEU A 56 25.88 -20.69 3.41
C LEU A 56 25.75 -19.18 3.24
N ASN A 57 26.86 -18.47 2.98
CA ASN A 57 26.85 -17.03 2.72
C ASN A 57 26.01 -16.69 1.48
N SER A 58 26.15 -17.45 0.39
CA SER A 58 25.32 -17.29 -0.80
C SER A 58 23.84 -17.54 -0.51
N THR A 59 23.51 -18.62 0.22
CA THR A 59 22.11 -18.93 0.57
C THR A 59 21.50 -17.83 1.46
N LEU A 60 22.26 -17.29 2.41
CA LEU A 60 21.82 -16.18 3.25
C LEU A 60 21.65 -14.89 2.45
N ALA A 61 22.57 -14.61 1.51
CA ALA A 61 22.48 -13.45 0.63
C ALA A 61 21.19 -13.50 -0.23
N ASP A 62 20.89 -14.64 -0.85
CA ASP A 62 19.68 -14.86 -1.66
C ASP A 62 18.41 -14.74 -0.82
N THR A 63 18.44 -15.28 0.40
CA THR A 63 17.32 -15.18 1.35
C THR A 63 17.06 -13.73 1.74
N PHE A 64 18.10 -12.99 2.14
CA PHE A 64 17.97 -11.57 2.48
C PHE A 64 17.57 -10.72 1.28
N LEU A 65 17.99 -11.09 0.07
CA LEU A 65 17.61 -10.39 -1.15
C LEU A 65 16.12 -10.56 -1.44
N GLY A 66 15.61 -11.80 -1.36
CA GLY A 66 14.18 -12.09 -1.53
C GLY A 66 13.33 -11.39 -0.48
N VAL A 67 13.78 -11.39 0.79
CA VAL A 67 13.13 -10.67 1.89
C VAL A 67 13.11 -9.16 1.64
N GLY A 68 14.26 -8.57 1.29
CA GLY A 68 14.39 -7.15 1.01
C GLY A 68 13.54 -6.70 -0.19
N ALA A 69 13.58 -7.46 -1.27
CA ALA A 69 12.76 -7.23 -2.46
C ALA A 69 11.25 -7.27 -2.14
N THR A 70 10.81 -8.21 -1.30
CA THR A 70 9.41 -8.33 -0.88
C THR A 70 8.96 -7.11 -0.08
N TYR A 71 9.79 -6.62 0.86
CA TYR A 71 9.49 -5.41 1.63
C TYR A 71 9.45 -4.14 0.74
N ILE A 72 10.39 -4.01 -0.20
CA ILE A 72 10.40 -2.89 -1.15
C ILE A 72 9.15 -2.94 -2.03
N ALA A 73 8.80 -4.10 -2.58
CA ALA A 73 7.59 -4.28 -3.38
C ALA A 73 6.32 -3.98 -2.56
N GLY A 74 6.24 -4.48 -1.33
CA GLY A 74 5.14 -4.19 -0.40
C GLY A 74 5.02 -2.70 -0.01
N GLY A 75 6.13 -1.95 -0.02
CA GLY A 75 6.11 -0.50 0.17
C GLY A 75 5.71 0.28 -1.09
N LEU A 76 6.26 -0.10 -2.25
CA LEU A 76 6.11 0.65 -3.50
C LEU A 76 4.78 0.37 -4.23
N VAL A 77 4.33 -0.88 -4.28
CA VAL A 77 3.11 -1.27 -5.02
C VAL A 77 1.88 -0.50 -4.54
N PRO A 78 1.58 -0.38 -3.24
CA PRO A 78 0.45 0.42 -2.76
C PRO A 78 0.60 1.90 -3.12
N VAL A 79 1.82 2.45 -3.04
CA VAL A 79 2.09 3.84 -3.40
C VAL A 79 1.81 4.07 -4.88
N LEU A 80 2.29 3.20 -5.77
CA LEU A 80 2.00 3.25 -7.20
C LEU A 80 0.50 3.17 -7.50
N ILE A 81 -0.21 2.24 -6.85
CA ILE A 81 -1.68 2.12 -6.96
C ILE A 81 -2.37 3.43 -6.57
N THR A 82 -1.91 4.11 -5.52
CA THR A 82 -2.51 5.39 -5.08
C THR A 82 -2.25 6.57 -6.02
N TYR A 83 -1.12 6.55 -6.74
CA TYR A 83 -0.85 7.50 -7.83
C TYR A 83 -1.72 7.26 -9.08
N GLY A 84 -2.52 6.19 -9.09
CA GLY A 84 -3.43 5.86 -10.20
C GLY A 84 -2.82 4.92 -11.22
N PHE A 85 -1.61 4.38 -10.95
CA PHE A 85 -1.02 3.33 -11.76
C PHE A 85 -1.94 2.10 -11.69
N GLY A 86 -2.52 1.70 -12.84
CA GLY A 86 -3.48 0.59 -12.96
C GLY A 86 -4.93 0.89 -12.51
N THR A 87 -5.21 2.03 -11.86
CA THR A 87 -6.55 2.35 -11.30
C THR A 87 -7.13 3.68 -11.76
N SER A 88 -6.51 4.37 -12.74
CA SER A 88 -7.03 5.61 -13.32
C SER A 88 -8.53 5.54 -13.67
N TYR A 89 -9.01 4.39 -14.15
CA TYR A 89 -10.42 4.16 -14.44
C TYR A 89 -11.34 4.19 -13.19
N LEU A 90 -10.87 3.62 -12.05
CA LEU A 90 -11.62 3.58 -10.79
C LEU A 90 -11.60 4.93 -10.05
N LYS A 91 -10.46 5.64 -10.08
CA LYS A 91 -10.31 6.96 -9.44
C LYS A 91 -11.29 7.99 -10.02
N HIS A 92 -11.66 7.84 -11.29
CA HIS A 92 -12.62 8.72 -11.96
C HIS A 92 -14.08 8.33 -11.71
N ARG A 93 -14.38 7.13 -11.18
CA ARG A 93 -15.77 6.67 -11.02
C ARG A 93 -16.56 7.53 -10.02
N THR A 94 -15.96 7.85 -8.87
CA THR A 94 -16.60 8.69 -7.86
C THR A 94 -16.71 10.14 -8.34
N SER A 95 -15.67 10.68 -8.97
CA SER A 95 -15.69 12.02 -9.57
C SER A 95 -16.74 12.13 -10.68
N ARG A 96 -16.87 11.13 -11.55
CA ARG A 96 -17.92 11.05 -12.59
C ARG A 96 -19.31 10.96 -11.96
N LYS A 97 -19.50 10.15 -10.92
CA LYS A 97 -20.79 10.11 -10.19
C LYS A 97 -21.15 11.47 -9.61
N ILE A 98 -20.19 12.17 -8.99
CA ILE A 98 -20.40 13.53 -8.47
C ILE A 98 -20.76 14.50 -9.61
N GLN A 99 -20.04 14.46 -10.73
CA GLN A 99 -20.34 15.29 -11.90
C GLN A 99 -21.73 15.02 -12.47
N ILE A 100 -22.11 13.76 -12.68
CA ILE A 100 -23.44 13.37 -13.15
C ILE A 100 -24.53 13.86 -12.19
N LEU A 101 -24.32 13.73 -10.88
CA LEU A 101 -25.28 14.20 -9.89
C LEU A 101 -25.43 15.73 -9.92
N LYS A 102 -24.34 16.48 -10.12
CA LYS A 102 -24.36 17.94 -10.30
C LYS A 102 -25.17 18.36 -11.52
N VAL A 103 -24.93 17.70 -12.66
CA VAL A 103 -25.68 17.95 -13.91
C VAL A 103 -27.17 17.66 -13.70
N ARG A 104 -27.51 16.52 -13.08
CA ARG A 104 -28.90 16.14 -12.82
C ARG A 104 -29.63 17.11 -11.88
N ILE A 105 -28.95 17.65 -10.86
CA ILE A 105 -29.51 18.70 -10.01
C ILE A 105 -29.79 19.98 -10.80
N MET A 106 -28.89 20.35 -11.72
CA MET A 106 -29.04 21.55 -12.55
C MET A 106 -30.20 21.40 -13.54
N GLU A 107 -30.34 20.23 -14.17
CA GLU A 107 -31.48 19.91 -15.04
C GLU A 107 -32.82 19.95 -14.30
N GLU A 108 -32.89 19.39 -13.10
CA GLU A 108 -34.13 19.39 -12.30
C GLU A 108 -34.48 20.80 -11.78
N LYS A 109 -33.49 21.64 -11.48
CA LYS A 109 -33.71 23.07 -11.16
C LYS A 109 -34.30 23.86 -12.33
N ASN A 110 -34.01 23.46 -13.57
CA ASN A 110 -34.50 24.12 -14.79
C ASN A 110 -35.89 23.66 -15.23
N LYS A 111 -36.42 22.54 -14.69
CA LYS A 111 -37.69 21.92 -15.10
C LYS A 111 -38.93 22.46 -14.39
N GLY A 112 -38.82 23.54 -13.60
CA GLY A 112 -39.94 24.17 -12.90
C GLY A 112 -39.85 24.12 -11.38
N ASN A 113 -40.84 24.72 -10.71
CA ASN A 113 -40.80 25.04 -9.27
C ASN A 113 -41.87 24.29 -8.46
N SER A 114 -42.15 23.03 -8.81
CA SER A 114 -43.06 22.16 -8.04
C SER A 114 -42.51 21.85 -6.65
N LEU A 115 -43.40 21.70 -5.66
CA LEU A 115 -43.07 21.29 -4.29
C LEU A 115 -42.38 19.90 -4.28
N GLU A 116 -42.82 18.98 -5.14
CA GLU A 116 -42.19 17.67 -5.32
C GLU A 116 -40.78 17.78 -5.91
N GLN A 117 -40.58 18.69 -6.87
CA GLN A 117 -39.25 18.95 -7.44
C GLN A 117 -38.29 19.53 -6.40
N LYS A 118 -38.76 20.42 -5.52
CA LYS A 118 -37.94 20.96 -4.43
C LYS A 118 -37.48 19.87 -3.46
N ILE A 119 -38.36 18.94 -3.09
CA ILE A 119 -38.02 17.80 -2.23
C ILE A 119 -37.00 16.88 -2.92
N LYS A 120 -37.21 16.59 -4.21
CA LYS A 120 -36.28 15.77 -5.02
C LYS A 120 -34.89 16.40 -5.11
N ILE A 121 -34.82 17.71 -5.35
CA ILE A 121 -33.56 18.47 -5.40
C ILE A 121 -32.86 18.44 -4.04
N GLN A 122 -33.56 18.69 -2.94
CA GLN A 122 -32.97 18.61 -1.60
C GLN A 122 -32.39 17.24 -1.28
N ASN A 123 -33.09 16.16 -1.65
CA ASN A 123 -32.57 14.80 -1.48
C ASN A 123 -31.30 14.55 -2.31
N MET A 124 -31.26 15.02 -3.55
CA MET A 124 -30.07 14.92 -4.39
C MET A 124 -28.90 15.76 -3.86
N GLU A 125 -29.15 16.97 -3.35
CA GLU A 125 -28.13 17.83 -2.72
C GLU A 125 -27.59 17.21 -1.43
N LYS A 126 -28.44 16.57 -0.61
CA LYS A 126 -28.01 15.81 0.57
C LYS A 126 -27.11 14.64 0.17
N ASN A 127 -27.48 13.87 -0.85
CA ASN A 127 -26.67 12.79 -1.37
C ASN A 127 -25.33 13.29 -1.95
N LEU A 128 -25.33 14.45 -2.59
CA LEU A 128 -24.12 15.09 -3.11
C LEU A 128 -23.16 15.44 -1.97
N LYS A 129 -23.65 16.07 -0.90
CA LYS A 129 -22.84 16.41 0.28
C LYS A 129 -22.24 15.17 0.94
N THR A 130 -23.02 14.09 1.07
CA THR A 130 -22.51 12.81 1.61
C THR A 130 -21.41 12.22 0.74
N LEU A 131 -21.57 12.24 -0.58
CA LEU A 131 -20.56 11.74 -1.53
C LEU A 131 -19.30 12.61 -1.54
N GLU A 132 -19.42 13.93 -1.47
CA GLU A 132 -18.28 14.85 -1.40
C GLU A 132 -17.52 14.72 -0.07
N GLN A 133 -18.21 14.56 1.06
CA GLN A 133 -17.57 14.29 2.35
C GLN A 133 -16.82 12.96 2.34
N LYS A 134 -17.43 11.90 1.80
CA LYS A 134 -16.78 10.58 1.68
C LYS A 134 -15.53 10.64 0.79
N ASN A 135 -15.60 11.34 -0.34
CA ASN A 135 -14.48 11.51 -1.26
C ASN A 135 -13.33 12.33 -0.64
N LYS A 136 -13.62 13.31 0.23
CA LYS A 136 -12.60 14.07 0.96
C LYS A 136 -11.89 13.23 2.03
N LEU A 137 -12.59 12.29 2.67
CA LEU A 137 -12.03 11.44 3.73
C LEU A 137 -11.15 10.31 3.18
N ASP A 138 -11.47 9.76 1.99
CA ASP A 138 -10.76 8.62 1.39
C ASP A 138 -9.35 8.95 0.85
N HIS A 139 -8.92 10.22 0.83
CA HIS A 139 -7.64 10.62 0.20
C HIS A 139 -6.47 10.82 1.16
N LYS A 140 -6.63 10.62 2.47
CA LYS A 140 -5.50 10.76 3.41
C LYS A 140 -4.76 9.43 3.57
N ILE A 141 -4.01 9.03 2.54
CA ILE A 141 -3.08 7.90 2.59
C ILE A 141 -1.86 8.31 3.40
N TYR A 142 -1.56 7.58 4.47
CA TYR A 142 -0.41 7.83 5.33
C TYR A 142 0.85 7.22 4.70
N ARG A 143 1.55 8.05 3.90
CA ARG A 143 2.73 7.62 3.13
C ARG A 143 3.91 7.19 3.99
N LEU A 144 4.00 7.67 5.22
CA LEU A 144 5.11 7.42 6.13
C LEU A 144 5.31 5.92 6.40
N SER A 145 4.23 5.18 6.58
CA SER A 145 4.27 3.76 6.90
C SER A 145 4.75 2.89 5.72
N PHE A 146 4.45 3.31 4.48
CA PHE A 146 5.02 2.68 3.29
C PHE A 146 6.51 2.98 3.13
N TYR A 147 6.96 4.20 3.46
CA TYR A 147 8.40 4.50 3.45
C TYR A 147 9.18 3.71 4.49
N THR A 148 8.58 3.38 5.65
CA THR A 148 9.23 2.49 6.61
C THR A 148 9.40 1.06 6.06
N LEU A 149 8.44 0.53 5.30
CA LEU A 149 8.58 -0.76 4.62
C LEU A 149 9.74 -0.75 3.60
N VAL A 150 9.82 0.30 2.78
CA VAL A 150 10.92 0.48 1.82
C VAL A 150 12.27 0.58 2.55
N GLY A 151 12.33 1.35 3.65
CA GLY A 151 13.55 1.48 4.46
C GLY A 151 14.03 0.15 5.03
N ILE A 152 13.12 -0.67 5.58
CA ILE A 152 13.42 -2.03 6.07
C ILE A 152 13.92 -2.91 4.93
N GLY A 153 13.29 -2.85 3.75
CA GLY A 153 13.71 -3.61 2.59
C GLY A 153 15.11 -3.22 2.09
N CYS A 154 15.42 -1.92 2.02
CA CYS A 154 16.76 -1.43 1.68
C CYS A 154 17.82 -1.91 2.68
N PHE A 155 17.49 -1.96 3.97
CA PHE A 155 18.39 -2.51 4.99
C PHE A 155 18.73 -3.98 4.72
N PHE A 156 17.75 -4.82 4.35
CA PHE A 156 18.01 -6.21 3.98
C PHE A 156 18.83 -6.35 2.71
N VAL A 157 18.62 -5.50 1.70
CA VAL A 157 19.45 -5.48 0.49
C VAL A 157 20.90 -5.11 0.81
N LEU A 158 21.13 -4.19 1.76
CA LEU A 158 22.49 -3.90 2.23
C LEU A 158 23.14 -5.11 2.91
N LEU A 159 22.37 -5.86 3.72
CA LEU A 159 22.86 -7.11 4.30
C LEU A 159 23.25 -8.12 3.22
N THR A 160 22.45 -8.26 2.15
CA THR A 160 22.82 -9.10 1.00
C THR A 160 24.18 -8.72 0.45
N LEU A 161 24.43 -7.43 0.18
CA LEU A 161 25.72 -6.98 -0.35
C LEU A 161 26.89 -7.35 0.56
N ILE A 162 26.70 -7.27 1.87
CA ILE A 162 27.70 -7.68 2.87
C ILE A 162 27.96 -9.19 2.78
N PHE A 163 26.91 -10.02 2.78
CA PHE A 163 27.05 -11.49 2.70
C PHE A 163 27.53 -12.00 1.34
N THR A 164 27.31 -11.26 0.24
CA THR A 164 27.84 -11.62 -1.08
C THR A 164 29.34 -11.33 -1.18
N TYR A 165 29.84 -10.32 -0.49
CA TYR A 165 31.26 -9.91 -0.55
C TYR A 165 32.16 -10.57 0.50
N ILE A 166 31.58 -11.12 1.58
CA ILE A 166 32.28 -11.86 2.65
C ILE A 166 32.32 -13.36 2.33
#